data_AF-W1RTR1-F1
#
_entry.id   AF-W1RTR1-F1
#
_cell.length_a   1.000
_cell.length_b   1.000
_cell.length_c   1.000
_cell.angle_alpha   90.00
_cell.angle_beta   90.00
_cell.angle_gamma   90.00
#
_symmetry.space_group_name_H-M   'P 1'
#
loop_
_entity.id
_entity.type
_entity.pdbx_description
1 polymer ?
#
loop_
_entity_poly.entity_id
_entity_poly.type
_entity_poly.pdbx_seq_one_letter_code
_entity_poly.pdbx_strand_id
1 'polypeptide(L)'
;MLVLVAVVLFICCLLPAFLRWRKQQRILKEKLLSRLSKRSERLLYSLEMVSDRYLTVETKVFFFEYLLDVVGQLTNANYQSSFVLKKAYLDHTLSDLKSKQHILSKGRVGNQEQLDQIHGALQCILREVRNIPENYGASRAIIRHHIALARYAHALAYRDLLVKQAGMDMDNNKKGQALEKYRIALSIMEKNASVTQSKREMTRLKNKIQDVENVLFAKKEKPESELK
;
A
#
# COMPACT_ATOMS: atom_id res chain seq x y z
N MET A 1 24.09 -12.31 -63.55
CA MET A 1 22.93 -13.18 -63.31
C MET A 1 23.03 -13.95 -61.99
N LEU A 2 24.07 -14.77 -61.76
CA LEU A 2 24.20 -15.57 -60.52
C LEU A 2 24.17 -14.77 -59.21
N VAL A 3 24.83 -13.61 -59.17
CA VAL A 3 24.80 -12.71 -57.99
C VAL A 3 23.39 -12.19 -57.71
N LEU A 4 22.62 -11.90 -58.76
CA LEU A 4 21.26 -11.37 -58.65
C LEU A 4 20.29 -12.46 -58.16
N VAL A 5 20.45 -13.69 -58.64
CA VAL A 5 19.72 -14.87 -58.16
C VAL A 5 20.06 -15.17 -56.69
N ALA A 6 21.34 -15.09 -56.30
CA ALA A 6 21.77 -15.30 -54.92
C ALA A 6 21.21 -14.25 -53.95
N VAL A 7 21.17 -12.98 -54.35
CA VAL A 7 20.57 -11.88 -53.55
C VAL A 7 19.07 -12.08 -53.39
N VAL A 8 18.36 -12.47 -54.45
CA VAL A 8 16.91 -12.74 -54.38
C VAL A 8 16.62 -13.93 -53.45
N LEU A 9 17.39 -15.02 -53.56
CA LEU A 9 17.25 -16.18 -52.67
C LEU A 9 17.55 -15.83 -51.21
N PHE A 10 18.58 -15.01 -50.96
CA PHE A 10 18.94 -14.55 -49.62
C PHE A 10 17.84 -13.68 -48.99
N ILE A 11 17.27 -12.75 -49.76
CA ILE A 11 16.14 -11.90 -49.34
C ILE A 11 14.90 -12.76 -49.07
N CYS A 12 14.58 -13.72 -49.94
CA CYS A 12 13.46 -14.64 -49.76
C CYS A 12 13.60 -15.53 -48.52
N CYS A 13 14.81 -15.90 -48.13
CA CYS A 13 15.07 -16.67 -46.90
C CYS A 13 15.05 -15.82 -45.63
N LEU A 14 15.55 -14.57 -45.68
CA LEU A 14 15.65 -13.70 -44.50
C LEU A 14 14.38 -12.93 -44.18
N LEU A 15 13.60 -12.51 -45.18
CA LEU A 15 12.35 -11.77 -44.97
C LEU A 15 11.35 -12.52 -44.06
N PRO A 16 11.05 -13.82 -44.27
CA PRO A 16 10.14 -14.56 -43.40
C PRO A 16 10.65 -14.66 -41.95
N ALA A 17 11.96 -14.86 -41.77
CA ALA A 17 12.58 -14.91 -40.44
C ALA A 17 12.48 -13.56 -39.73
N PHE A 18 12.78 -12.47 -40.43
CA PHE A 18 12.66 -11.10 -39.91
C PHE A 18 11.21 -10.73 -39.58
N LEU A 19 10.24 -11.11 -40.43
CA LEU A 19 8.81 -10.88 -40.18
C LEU A 19 8.31 -11.67 -38.95
N ARG A 20 8.72 -12.94 -38.80
CA ARG A 20 8.42 -13.75 -37.61
C ARG A 20 9.02 -13.13 -36.35
N TRP A 21 10.27 -12.72 -36.40
CA TRP A 21 10.95 -12.04 -35.28
C TRP A 21 10.24 -10.73 -34.93
N ARG A 22 9.88 -9.90 -35.91
CA ARG A 22 9.13 -8.64 -35.69
C ARG A 22 7.75 -8.90 -35.08
N LYS A 23 7.06 -9.96 -35.51
CA LYS A 23 5.78 -10.38 -34.91
C LYS A 23 5.97 -10.82 -33.47
N GLN A 24 7.00 -11.61 -33.17
CA GLN A 24 7.33 -12.02 -31.79
C GLN A 24 7.64 -10.80 -30.90
N GLN A 25 8.43 -9.85 -31.38
CA GLN A 25 8.73 -8.62 -30.65
C GLN A 25 7.48 -7.79 -30.36
N ARG A 26 6.55 -7.69 -31.33
CA ARG A 26 5.24 -7.02 -31.11
C ARG A 26 4.42 -7.71 -30.02
N ILE A 27 4.32 -9.04 -30.07
CA ILE A 27 3.58 -9.83 -29.06
C ILE A 27 4.21 -9.65 -27.67
N LEU A 28 5.54 -9.68 -27.57
CA LEU A 28 6.24 -9.47 -26.30
C LEU A 28 6.00 -8.06 -25.76
N LYS A 29 6.13 -7.04 -26.61
CA LYS A 29 5.84 -5.64 -26.24
C LYS A 29 4.40 -5.48 -25.76
N GLU A 30 3.44 -6.04 -26.48
CA GLU A 30 2.03 -6.00 -26.11
C GLU A 30 1.75 -6.69 -24.77
N LYS A 31 2.36 -7.85 -24.52
CA LYS A 31 2.27 -8.55 -23.22
C LYS A 31 2.85 -7.71 -22.08
N LEU A 32 3.96 -7.02 -22.30
CA LEU A 32 4.57 -6.14 -21.30
C LEU A 32 3.67 -4.94 -20.99
N LEU A 33 3.13 -4.28 -22.01
CA LEU A 33 2.22 -3.14 -21.86
C LEU A 33 0.90 -3.55 -21.20
N SER A 34 0.35 -4.71 -21.58
CA SER A 34 -0.84 -5.28 -20.93
C SER A 34 -0.59 -5.58 -19.45
N ARG A 35 0.57 -6.14 -19.11
CA ARG A 35 0.94 -6.41 -17.72
C ARG A 35 1.10 -5.12 -16.93
N LEU A 36 1.71 -4.09 -17.51
CA LEU A 36 1.85 -2.77 -16.90
C LEU A 36 0.47 -2.17 -16.61
N SER A 37 -0.41 -2.11 -17.62
CA SER A 37 -1.79 -1.63 -17.47
C SER A 37 -2.55 -2.36 -16.35
N LYS A 38 -2.53 -3.69 -16.32
CA LYS A 38 -3.22 -4.50 -15.29
C LYS A 38 -2.62 -4.32 -13.90
N ARG A 39 -1.32 -4.07 -13.78
CA ARG A 39 -0.68 -3.77 -12.50
C ARG A 39 -1.10 -2.39 -12.00
N SER A 40 -1.13 -1.40 -12.88
CA SER A 40 -1.56 -0.05 -12.54
C SER A 40 -3.04 0.03 -12.15
N GLU A 41 -3.92 -0.74 -12.78
CA GLU A 41 -5.32 -0.85 -12.36
C GLU A 41 -5.47 -1.42 -10.95
N ARG A 42 -4.72 -2.49 -10.64
CA ARG A 42 -4.74 -3.09 -9.30
C ARG A 42 -4.14 -2.17 -8.24
N LEU A 43 -3.10 -1.42 -8.59
CA LEU A 43 -2.52 -0.41 -7.72
C LEU A 43 -3.55 0.69 -7.43
N LEU A 44 -4.19 1.24 -8.47
CA LEU A 44 -5.21 2.26 -8.31
C LEU A 44 -6.35 1.79 -7.39
N TYR A 45 -6.90 0.61 -7.66
CA TYR A 45 -7.94 0.00 -6.81
C TYR A 45 -7.47 -0.13 -5.34
N SER A 46 -6.22 -0.55 -5.13
CA SER A 46 -5.67 -0.68 -3.78
C SER A 46 -5.52 0.67 -3.06
N LEU A 47 -5.21 1.75 -3.80
CA LEU A 47 -5.09 3.09 -3.23
C LEU A 47 -6.44 3.68 -2.84
N GLU A 48 -7.47 3.43 -3.66
CA GLU A 48 -8.85 3.87 -3.39
C GLU A 48 -9.44 3.13 -2.18
N MET A 49 -9.11 1.85 -2.03
CA MET A 49 -9.60 0.99 -0.95
C MET A 49 -9.00 1.35 0.42
N VAL A 50 -7.79 1.90 0.47
CA VAL A 50 -7.10 2.22 1.73
C VAL A 50 -7.41 3.65 2.18
N SER A 51 -7.98 3.77 3.38
CA SER A 51 -8.35 5.06 3.98
C SER A 51 -7.13 5.94 4.27
N ASP A 52 -7.38 7.26 4.39
CA ASP A 52 -6.35 8.25 4.72
C ASP A 52 -5.82 8.11 6.16
N ARG A 53 -6.45 7.25 6.98
CA ARG A 53 -5.89 6.80 8.27
C ARG A 53 -4.59 6.02 8.08
N TYR A 54 -4.50 5.23 7.01
CA TYR A 54 -3.40 4.28 6.78
C TYR A 54 -2.40 4.76 5.74
N LEU A 55 -2.83 5.53 4.74
CA LEU A 55 -1.95 6.15 3.76
C LEU A 55 -1.98 7.66 3.87
N THR A 56 -0.81 8.28 3.99
CA THR A 56 -0.69 9.74 3.99
C THR A 56 -1.03 10.29 2.60
N VAL A 57 -1.52 11.54 2.57
CA VAL A 57 -1.76 12.27 1.32
C VAL A 57 -0.51 12.29 0.45
N GLU A 58 0.66 12.55 1.04
CA GLU A 58 1.95 12.50 0.34
C GLU A 58 2.21 11.15 -0.34
N THR A 59 1.92 10.05 0.34
CA THR A 59 2.07 8.70 -0.24
C THR A 59 1.08 8.48 -1.37
N LYS A 60 -0.17 8.94 -1.23
CA LYS A 60 -1.17 8.86 -2.31
C LYS A 60 -0.72 9.68 -3.52
N VAL A 61 -0.32 10.93 -3.32
CA VAL A 61 0.21 11.81 -4.38
C VAL A 61 1.34 11.12 -5.15
N PHE A 62 2.33 10.57 -4.45
CA PHE A 62 3.44 9.84 -5.06
C PHE A 62 2.97 8.72 -6.01
N PHE A 63 1.98 7.94 -5.61
CA PHE A 63 1.45 6.89 -6.45
C PHE A 63 0.58 7.37 -7.60
N PHE A 64 -0.23 8.42 -7.40
CA PHE A 64 -1.04 8.98 -8.48
C PHE A 64 -0.16 9.61 -9.56
N GLU A 65 0.94 10.27 -9.18
CA GLU A 65 1.96 10.75 -10.12
C GLU A 65 2.59 9.58 -10.89
N TYR A 66 2.90 8.48 -10.21
CA TYR A 66 3.42 7.27 -10.86
C TYR A 66 2.41 6.65 -11.83
N LEU A 67 1.14 6.60 -11.46
CA LEU A 67 0.08 6.09 -12.33
C LEU A 67 -0.10 6.96 -13.58
N LEU A 68 0.02 8.29 -13.45
CA LEU A 68 -0.03 9.21 -14.59
C LEU A 68 1.19 9.07 -15.51
N ASP A 69 2.39 8.88 -14.95
CA ASP A 69 3.58 8.56 -15.75
C ASP A 69 3.37 7.26 -16.54
N VAL A 70 2.82 6.23 -15.91
CA VAL A 70 2.46 4.98 -16.61
C VAL A 70 1.44 5.23 -17.73
N VAL A 71 0.41 6.06 -17.52
CA VAL A 71 -0.51 6.45 -18.60
C VAL A 71 0.27 7.07 -19.75
N GLY A 72 1.19 8.00 -19.48
CA GLY A 72 2.07 8.60 -20.49
C GLY A 72 2.88 7.55 -21.26
N GLN A 73 3.47 6.58 -20.57
CA GLN A 73 4.22 5.48 -21.20
C GLN A 73 3.33 4.62 -22.13
N LEU A 74 2.10 4.29 -21.70
CA LEU A 74 1.16 3.50 -22.49
C LEU A 74 0.68 4.28 -23.72
N THR A 75 0.35 5.56 -23.57
CA THR A 75 -0.06 6.45 -24.67
C THR A 75 1.07 6.61 -25.68
N ASN A 76 2.30 6.88 -25.25
CA ASN A 76 3.47 6.99 -26.13
C ASN A 76 3.77 5.69 -26.88
N ALA A 77 3.41 4.54 -26.30
CA ALA A 77 3.52 3.24 -26.96
C ALA A 77 2.36 2.93 -27.92
N ASN A 78 1.40 3.85 -28.10
CA ASN A 78 0.14 3.67 -28.83
C ASN A 78 -0.69 2.48 -28.30
N TYR A 79 -0.62 2.21 -26.99
CA TYR A 79 -1.36 1.12 -26.35
C TYR A 79 -2.63 1.66 -25.69
N GLN A 80 -3.78 1.25 -26.19
CA GLN A 80 -5.08 1.62 -25.63
C GLN A 80 -5.55 0.56 -24.64
N SER A 81 -5.95 0.99 -23.45
CA SER A 81 -6.53 0.12 -22.42
C SER A 81 -7.52 0.87 -21.55
N SER A 82 -8.35 0.13 -20.80
CA SER A 82 -9.24 0.69 -19.79
C SER A 82 -8.52 1.57 -18.77
N PHE A 83 -7.26 1.27 -18.46
CA PHE A 83 -6.44 2.09 -17.58
C PHE A 83 -6.11 3.46 -18.18
N VAL A 84 -5.76 3.53 -19.47
CA VAL A 84 -5.46 4.81 -20.15
C VAL A 84 -6.68 5.74 -20.14
N LEU A 85 -7.89 5.18 -20.24
CA LEU A 85 -9.14 5.93 -20.16
C LEU A 85 -9.36 6.58 -18.79
N LYS A 86 -8.68 6.11 -17.73
CA LYS A 86 -8.75 6.69 -16.38
C LYS A 86 -7.90 7.95 -16.21
N LYS A 87 -7.20 8.43 -17.25
CA LYS A 87 -6.32 9.61 -17.15
C LYS A 87 -7.01 10.82 -16.51
N ALA A 88 -8.18 11.20 -17.02
CA ALA A 88 -8.91 12.36 -16.50
C ALA A 88 -9.30 12.20 -15.02
N TYR A 89 -9.67 10.98 -14.62
CA TYR A 89 -9.95 10.65 -13.23
C TYR A 89 -8.70 10.76 -12.34
N LEU A 90 -7.56 10.26 -12.82
CA LEU A 90 -6.28 10.35 -12.10
C LEU A 90 -5.82 11.82 -11.95
N ASP A 91 -5.93 12.61 -13.01
CA ASP A 91 -5.61 14.05 -12.99
C ASP A 91 -6.49 14.80 -11.99
N HIS A 92 -7.80 14.57 -12.02
CA HIS A 92 -8.74 15.16 -11.07
C HIS A 92 -8.42 14.77 -9.62
N THR A 93 -8.24 13.47 -9.35
CA THR A 93 -7.94 12.97 -8.01
C THR A 93 -6.61 13.52 -7.50
N LEU A 94 -5.60 13.62 -8.35
CA LEU A 94 -4.31 14.21 -7.99
C LEU A 94 -4.45 15.70 -7.65
N SER A 95 -5.24 16.45 -8.45
CA SER A 95 -5.56 17.84 -8.17
C SER A 95 -6.26 18.00 -6.82
N ASP A 96 -7.26 17.15 -6.54
CA ASP A 96 -7.99 17.16 -5.27
C ASP A 96 -7.05 16.89 -4.10
N LEU A 97 -6.19 15.87 -4.19
CA LEU A 97 -5.22 15.50 -3.15
C LEU A 97 -4.18 16.61 -2.89
N LYS A 98 -3.75 17.33 -3.93
CA LYS A 98 -2.82 18.45 -3.80
C LYS A 98 -3.51 19.71 -3.28
N SER A 99 -4.79 19.87 -3.58
CA SER A 99 -5.62 20.91 -3.00
C SER A 99 -5.99 20.56 -1.54
N LYS A 100 -6.28 21.56 -0.70
CA LYS A 100 -6.84 21.30 0.64
C LYS A 100 -8.31 20.85 0.61
N GLN A 101 -8.89 20.59 -0.57
CA GLN A 101 -10.29 20.22 -0.74
C GLN A 101 -10.52 18.71 -0.55
N HIS A 102 -9.47 17.89 -0.51
CA HIS A 102 -9.60 16.45 -0.27
C HIS A 102 -10.19 16.16 1.12
N ILE A 103 -11.38 15.56 1.14
CA ILE A 103 -12.05 15.13 2.37
C ILE A 103 -11.35 13.89 2.91
N LEU A 104 -10.62 14.06 4.02
CA LEU A 104 -9.84 12.97 4.62
C LEU A 104 -10.74 11.89 5.23
N SER A 105 -10.71 10.69 4.65
CA SER A 105 -11.34 9.51 5.22
C SER A 105 -10.48 8.92 6.34
N LYS A 106 -10.88 9.14 7.59
CA LYS A 106 -10.17 8.63 8.79
C LYS A 106 -10.76 7.35 9.36
N GLY A 107 -11.48 6.58 8.54
CA GLY A 107 -12.08 5.31 8.92
C GLY A 107 -11.03 4.32 9.44
N ARG A 108 -11.33 3.68 10.57
CA ARG A 108 -10.48 2.66 11.20
C ARG A 108 -11.05 1.28 10.95
N VAL A 109 -10.16 0.29 10.81
CA VAL A 109 -10.50 -1.13 10.76
C VAL A 109 -11.28 -1.51 12.01
N GLY A 110 -12.46 -2.09 11.79
CA GLY A 110 -13.41 -2.45 12.83
C GLY A 110 -13.61 -3.95 13.01
N ASN A 111 -13.18 -4.79 12.08
CA ASN A 111 -13.32 -6.24 12.16
C ASN A 111 -12.20 -6.92 11.35
N GLN A 112 -12.13 -8.25 11.44
CA GLN A 112 -11.08 -9.03 10.76
C GLN A 112 -11.20 -8.96 9.24
N GLU A 113 -12.41 -8.99 8.69
CA GLU A 113 -12.62 -8.90 7.23
C GLU A 113 -12.06 -7.59 6.65
N GLN A 114 -12.34 -6.46 7.30
CA GLN A 114 -11.77 -5.17 6.94
C GLN A 114 -10.25 -5.14 7.09
N LEU A 115 -9.69 -5.85 8.08
CA LEU A 115 -8.24 -5.96 8.24
C LEU A 115 -7.62 -6.70 7.06
N ASP A 116 -8.17 -7.87 6.71
CA ASP A 116 -7.67 -8.72 5.63
C ASP A 116 -7.72 -8.00 4.29
N GLN A 117 -8.83 -7.28 4.06
CA GLN A 117 -9.03 -6.38 2.93
C GLN A 117 -7.93 -5.31 2.85
N ILE A 118 -7.74 -4.51 3.91
CA ILE A 118 -6.73 -3.44 3.96
C ILE A 118 -5.32 -4.02 3.82
N HIS A 119 -5.03 -5.15 4.45
CA HIS A 119 -3.74 -5.84 4.34
C HIS A 119 -3.48 -6.32 2.90
N GLY A 120 -4.48 -6.88 2.23
CA GLY A 120 -4.38 -7.26 0.81
C GLY A 120 -4.04 -6.07 -0.10
N ALA A 121 -4.75 -4.96 0.08
CA ALA A 121 -4.49 -3.72 -0.67
C ALA A 121 -3.08 -3.17 -0.39
N LEU A 122 -2.68 -3.08 0.88
CA LEU A 122 -1.35 -2.61 1.26
C LEU A 122 -0.23 -3.56 0.79
N GLN A 123 -0.46 -4.87 0.71
CA GLN A 123 0.49 -5.82 0.11
C GLN A 123 0.64 -5.59 -1.40
N CYS A 124 -0.45 -5.28 -2.10
CA CYS A 124 -0.39 -4.89 -3.50
C CYS A 124 0.46 -3.63 -3.66
N ILE A 125 0.18 -2.58 -2.87
CA ILE A 125 0.96 -1.34 -2.87
C ILE A 125 2.45 -1.61 -2.61
N LEU A 126 2.79 -2.39 -1.57
CA LEU A 126 4.18 -2.74 -1.26
C LEU A 126 4.88 -3.47 -2.40
N ARG A 127 4.18 -4.36 -3.10
CA ARG A 127 4.71 -5.08 -4.26
C ARG A 127 4.96 -4.11 -5.42
N GLU A 128 4.06 -3.17 -5.65
CA GLU A 128 4.18 -2.23 -6.75
C GLU A 128 5.30 -1.21 -6.51
N VAL A 129 5.43 -0.64 -5.30
CA VAL A 129 6.54 0.29 -4.95
C VAL A 129 7.91 -0.31 -5.23
N ARG A 130 8.10 -1.59 -4.87
CA ARG A 130 9.38 -2.29 -5.07
C ARG A 130 9.73 -2.47 -6.54
N ASN A 131 8.73 -2.43 -7.41
CA ASN A 131 8.85 -2.64 -8.85
C ASN A 131 8.66 -1.34 -9.64
N ILE A 132 8.68 -0.17 -8.97
CA ILE A 132 8.74 1.11 -9.67
C ILE A 132 10.09 1.18 -10.39
N PRO A 133 10.09 1.42 -11.70
CA PRO A 133 11.33 1.42 -12.47
C PRO A 133 12.14 2.69 -12.19
N GLU A 134 13.47 2.60 -12.27
CA GLU A 134 14.37 3.71 -11.95
C GLU A 134 14.17 4.93 -12.87
N ASN A 135 13.67 4.71 -14.09
CA ASN A 135 13.35 5.77 -15.05
C ASN A 135 12.13 6.62 -14.67
N TYR A 136 11.36 6.26 -13.65
CA TYR A 136 10.29 7.11 -13.10
C TYR A 136 10.85 8.39 -12.45
N GLY A 137 12.14 8.44 -12.14
CA GLY A 137 12.78 9.62 -11.55
C GLY A 137 12.69 9.70 -10.02
N ALA A 138 12.07 8.71 -9.37
CA ALA A 138 12.10 8.58 -7.91
C ALA A 138 13.43 7.97 -7.44
N SER A 139 14.11 8.65 -6.51
CA SER A 139 15.33 8.11 -5.91
C SER A 139 15.06 6.85 -5.09
N ARG A 140 16.06 5.97 -4.95
CA ARG A 140 15.96 4.78 -4.08
C ARG A 140 15.66 5.13 -2.62
N ALA A 141 15.97 6.34 -2.16
CA ALA A 141 15.64 6.82 -0.83
C ALA A 141 14.12 7.09 -0.69
N ILE A 142 13.52 7.74 -1.68
CA ILE A 142 12.07 8.00 -1.74
C ILE A 142 11.29 6.69 -1.80
N ILE A 143 11.71 5.75 -2.64
CA ILE A 143 11.09 4.41 -2.72
C ILE A 143 11.15 3.71 -1.35
N ARG A 144 12.32 3.71 -0.68
CA ARG A 144 12.47 3.12 0.66
C ARG A 144 11.59 3.81 1.70
N HIS A 145 11.43 5.13 1.60
CA HIS A 145 10.54 5.89 2.47
C HIS A 145 9.08 5.42 2.35
N HIS A 146 8.53 5.32 1.14
CA HIS A 146 7.15 4.84 0.93
C HIS A 146 6.98 3.36 1.31
N ILE A 147 8.02 2.51 1.15
CA ILE A 147 8.00 1.14 1.69
C ILE A 147 7.85 1.14 3.21
N ALA A 148 8.59 2.00 3.92
CA ALA A 148 8.49 2.12 5.37
C ALA A 148 7.10 2.60 5.80
N LEU A 149 6.53 3.59 5.11
CA LEU A 149 5.18 4.08 5.38
C LEU A 149 4.11 3.01 5.14
N ALA A 150 4.18 2.24 4.06
CA ALA A 150 3.23 1.16 3.79
C ALA A 150 3.36 -0.01 4.78
N ARG A 151 4.56 -0.31 5.29
CA ARG A 151 4.76 -1.27 6.39
C ARG A 151 4.17 -0.77 7.70
N TYR A 152 4.36 0.50 8.00
CA TYR A 152 3.72 1.12 9.16
C TYR A 152 2.19 1.12 9.03
N ALA A 153 1.63 1.37 7.84
CA ALA A 153 0.20 1.30 7.57
C ALA A 153 -0.39 -0.09 7.90
N HIS A 154 0.32 -1.15 7.51
CA HIS A 154 -0.01 -2.55 7.84
C HIS A 154 -0.11 -2.76 9.36
N ALA A 155 0.92 -2.29 10.08
CA ALA A 155 1.00 -2.37 11.53
C ALA A 155 -0.11 -1.54 12.21
N LEU A 156 -0.41 -0.36 11.68
CA LEU A 156 -1.42 0.56 12.21
C LEU A 156 -2.84 -0.02 12.07
N ALA A 157 -3.15 -0.64 10.93
CA ALA A 157 -4.43 -1.31 10.71
C ALA A 157 -4.66 -2.44 11.72
N TYR A 158 -3.64 -3.27 11.95
CA TYR A 158 -3.76 -4.37 12.91
C TYR A 158 -3.87 -3.85 14.35
N ARG A 159 -3.10 -2.81 14.70
CA ARG A 159 -3.21 -2.12 15.98
C ARG A 159 -4.62 -1.57 16.21
N ASP A 160 -5.25 -0.97 15.21
CA ASP A 160 -6.59 -0.40 15.35
C ASP A 160 -7.64 -1.51 15.63
N LEU A 161 -7.51 -2.68 14.99
CA LEU A 161 -8.34 -3.85 15.33
C LEU A 161 -8.11 -4.32 16.77
N LEU A 162 -6.86 -4.48 17.20
CA LEU A 162 -6.51 -4.92 18.56
C LEU A 162 -7.07 -3.96 19.62
N VAL A 163 -6.97 -2.65 19.39
CA VAL A 163 -7.52 -1.64 20.31
C VAL A 163 -9.04 -1.72 20.38
N LYS A 164 -9.72 -1.98 19.25
CA LYS A 164 -11.17 -2.15 19.26
C LYS A 164 -11.58 -3.40 20.03
N GLN A 165 -10.92 -4.53 19.77
CA GLN A 165 -11.16 -5.79 20.50
C GLN A 165 -10.87 -5.65 21.99
N ALA A 166 -9.79 -4.96 22.37
CA ALA A 166 -9.48 -4.67 23.76
C ALA A 166 -10.57 -3.80 24.43
N GLY A 167 -11.17 -2.86 23.70
CA GLY A 167 -12.34 -2.11 24.16
C GLY A 167 -13.52 -3.03 24.46
N MET A 168 -13.87 -3.94 23.55
CA MET A 168 -14.93 -4.93 23.78
C MET A 168 -14.62 -5.84 24.97
N ASP A 169 -13.37 -6.23 25.17
CA ASP A 169 -12.96 -7.03 26.32
C ASP A 169 -13.12 -6.25 27.64
N MET A 170 -12.83 -4.95 27.65
CA MET A 170 -13.06 -4.09 28.81
C MET A 170 -14.55 -4.03 29.17
N ASP A 171 -15.41 -3.85 28.17
CA ASP A 171 -16.86 -3.78 28.35
C ASP A 171 -17.42 -5.12 28.89
N ASN A 172 -16.81 -6.24 28.47
CA ASN A 172 -17.16 -7.59 28.92
C ASN A 172 -16.44 -8.01 30.23
N ASN A 173 -15.86 -7.08 30.98
CA ASN A 173 -15.10 -7.32 32.21
C ASN A 173 -13.86 -8.24 32.06
N LYS A 174 -13.39 -8.52 30.84
CA LYS A 174 -12.19 -9.32 30.53
C LYS A 174 -10.92 -8.46 30.53
N LYS A 175 -10.70 -7.70 31.60
CA LYS A 175 -9.63 -6.68 31.71
C LYS A 175 -8.22 -7.23 31.45
N GLY A 176 -7.93 -8.47 31.86
CA GLY A 176 -6.65 -9.13 31.56
C GLY A 176 -6.42 -9.40 30.07
N GLN A 177 -7.48 -9.80 29.34
CA GLN A 177 -7.40 -10.00 27.88
C GLN A 177 -7.23 -8.66 27.14
N ALA A 178 -7.92 -7.61 27.62
CA ALA A 178 -7.75 -6.26 27.09
C ALA A 178 -6.32 -5.75 27.26
N LEU A 179 -5.72 -5.95 28.44
CA LEU A 179 -4.34 -5.57 28.74
C LEU A 179 -3.36 -6.25 27.78
N GLU A 180 -3.51 -7.56 27.57
CA GLU A 180 -2.64 -8.31 26.66
C GLU A 180 -2.74 -7.79 25.22
N LYS A 181 -3.96 -7.54 24.72
CA LYS A 181 -4.16 -6.96 23.38
C LYS A 181 -3.52 -5.58 23.25
N TYR A 182 -3.59 -4.72 24.28
CA TYR A 182 -2.90 -3.43 24.26
C TYR A 182 -1.37 -3.57 24.26
N ARG A 183 -0.81 -4.53 24.99
CA ARG A 183 0.64 -4.82 25.00
C ARG A 183 1.12 -5.35 23.65
N ILE A 184 0.38 -6.26 23.03
CA ILE A 184 0.65 -6.74 21.67
C ILE A 184 0.65 -5.56 20.68
N ALA A 185 -0.39 -4.72 20.74
CA ALA A 185 -0.50 -3.53 19.92
C ALA A 185 0.69 -2.57 20.11
N LEU A 186 1.17 -2.39 21.35
CA LEU A 186 2.35 -1.56 21.65
C LEU A 186 3.61 -2.14 21.02
N SER A 187 3.86 -3.43 21.19
CA SER A 187 5.03 -4.12 20.60
C SER A 187 5.08 -3.98 19.08
N ILE A 188 3.94 -4.04 18.40
CA ILE A 188 3.85 -3.84 16.94
C ILE A 188 4.23 -2.41 16.54
N MET A 189 3.84 -1.41 17.33
CA MET A 189 4.19 0.00 17.07
C MET A 189 5.67 0.28 17.35
N GLU A 190 6.26 -0.35 18.37
CA GLU A 190 7.69 -0.25 18.69
C GLU A 190 8.58 -0.73 17.54
N LYS A 191 8.19 -1.81 16.86
CA LYS A 191 8.90 -2.29 15.65
C LYS A 191 8.90 -1.27 14.50
N ASN A 192 8.03 -0.26 14.55
CA ASN A 192 7.90 0.79 13.55
C ASN A 192 8.23 2.19 14.12
N ALA A 193 9.04 2.27 15.19
CA ALA A 193 9.37 3.53 15.88
C ALA A 193 10.11 4.57 15.02
N SER A 194 10.68 4.15 13.87
CA SER A 194 11.30 5.05 12.89
C SER A 194 10.30 5.96 12.18
N VAL A 195 9.00 5.60 12.16
CA VAL A 195 7.95 6.45 11.61
C VAL A 195 7.42 7.38 12.70
N THR A 196 7.51 8.70 12.48
CA THR A 196 7.13 9.72 13.47
C THR A 196 5.72 9.54 14.03
N GLN A 197 4.77 9.14 13.19
CA GLN A 197 3.39 8.90 13.60
C GLN A 197 3.25 7.74 14.59
N SER A 198 4.14 6.74 14.54
CA SER A 198 4.15 5.60 15.47
C SER A 198 4.34 6.05 16.92
N LYS A 199 5.22 7.03 17.16
CA LYS A 199 5.50 7.55 18.51
C LYS A 199 4.23 8.04 19.22
N ARG A 200 3.36 8.76 18.50
CA ARG A 200 2.08 9.24 19.04
C ARG A 200 1.15 8.08 19.40
N GLU A 201 1.09 7.04 18.57
CA GLU A 201 0.25 5.89 18.84
C GLU A 201 0.79 5.02 19.99
N MET A 202 2.13 4.95 20.14
CA MET A 202 2.78 4.30 21.28
C MET A 202 2.42 4.99 22.60
N THR A 203 2.52 6.32 22.68
CA THR A 203 2.14 7.05 23.90
C THR A 203 0.68 6.79 24.29
N ARG A 204 -0.24 6.80 23.31
CA ARG A 204 -1.65 6.47 23.56
C ARG A 204 -1.84 5.05 24.09
N LEU A 205 -1.08 4.09 23.58
CA LEU A 205 -1.14 2.70 24.04
C LEU A 205 -0.58 2.55 25.46
N LYS A 206 0.54 3.22 25.77
CA LYS A 206 1.11 3.24 27.12
C LYS A 206 0.12 3.79 28.16
N ASN A 207 -0.57 4.89 27.84
CA ASN A 207 -1.61 5.44 28.72
C ASN A 207 -2.75 4.45 28.93
N LYS A 208 -3.26 3.83 27.86
CA LYS A 208 -4.32 2.80 27.95
C LYS A 208 -3.89 1.58 28.78
N ILE A 209 -2.64 1.15 28.66
CA ILE A 209 -2.07 0.06 29.45
C ILE A 209 -2.08 0.45 30.93
N GLN A 210 -1.56 1.64 31.26
CA GLN A 210 -1.53 2.13 32.64
C GLN A 210 -2.94 2.23 33.23
N ASP A 211 -3.91 2.75 32.47
CA ASP A 211 -5.30 2.85 32.92
C ASP A 211 -5.88 1.47 33.28
N VAL A 212 -5.66 0.46 32.43
CA VAL A 212 -6.13 -0.91 32.68
C VAL A 212 -5.40 -1.56 33.84
N GLU A 213 -4.09 -1.35 33.96
CA GLU A 213 -3.27 -1.86 35.07
C GLU A 213 -3.73 -1.27 36.41
N ASN A 214 -3.99 0.04 36.47
CA ASN A 214 -4.53 0.69 37.65
C ASN A 214 -5.86 0.05 38.08
N VAL A 215 -6.77 -0.22 37.12
CA VAL A 215 -8.05 -0.87 37.44
C VAL A 215 -7.88 -2.33 37.88
N LEU A 216 -6.95 -3.07 37.28
CA LEU A 216 -6.69 -4.47 37.62
C LEU A 216 -6.00 -4.64 38.97
N PHE A 217 -5.11 -3.72 39.32
CA PHE A 217 -4.21 -3.86 40.47
C PHE A 217 -4.55 -2.96 41.66
N ALA A 218 -5.41 -1.93 41.51
CA ALA A 218 -5.88 -1.11 42.63
C ALA A 218 -6.63 -1.90 43.73
N LYS A 219 -7.08 -3.13 43.45
CA LYS A 219 -7.66 -4.02 44.47
C LYS A 219 -6.62 -4.82 45.27
N LYS A 220 -5.35 -4.86 44.88
CA LYS A 220 -4.30 -5.62 45.60
C LYS A 220 -3.64 -4.85 46.75
N GLU A 221 -3.90 -3.55 46.89
CA GLU A 221 -3.31 -2.68 47.91
C GLU A 221 -4.23 -2.37 49.10
N LYS A 222 -5.28 -3.17 49.34
CA LYS A 222 -5.89 -3.23 50.69
C LYS A 222 -5.32 -4.43 51.44
N PRO A 223 -4.15 -4.30 52.10
CA PRO A 223 -3.74 -5.28 53.08
C PRO A 223 -4.73 -5.25 54.24
N GLU A 224 -5.07 -6.45 54.70
CA GLU A 224 -5.68 -6.79 55.97
C GLU A 224 -5.22 -5.82 57.08
N SER A 225 -6.07 -4.85 57.42
CA SER A 225 -5.92 -4.00 58.61
C SER A 225 -7.27 -3.82 59.32
N GLU A 226 -8.04 -4.90 59.38
CA GLU A 226 -9.14 -5.07 60.33
C GLU A 226 -9.04 -6.47 60.96
N LEU A 227 -7.90 -6.70 61.62
CA LEU A 227 -7.76 -7.74 62.63
C LEU A 227 -6.83 -7.18 63.72
N LYS A 228 -7.42 -6.35 64.58
CA LYS A 228 -7.05 -6.16 65.99
C LYS A 228 -8.14 -5.36 66.70
#